data_AF-A0A7S2FR22-F1
#
_entry.id   AF-A0A7S2FR22-F1
#
_cell.length_a   1.000
_cell.length_b   1.000
_cell.length_c   1.000
_cell.angle_alpha   90.00
_cell.angle_beta   90.00
_cell.angle_gamma   90.00
#
_symmetry.space_group_name_H-M   'P 1'
#
loop_
_entity.id
_entity.type
_entity.pdbx_description
1 polymer ?
#
loop_
_entity_poly.entity_id
_entity_poly.type
_entity_poly.pdbx_seq_one_letter_code
_entity_poly.pdbx_strand_id
1 'polypeptide(L)'
;FTVGNLGIASAAQGDLQTSRICLQYHLNSAQRQKHLLGDTKFASHTLKAVSNNAYHRLGQVSASDGRLDEAASHFAKAMDVAKSKGDQQNEEKSGAMLGIARGLSNFDKHLEHLMQSSKELVPA
;
A
#
# COMPACT_ATOMS: atom_id res chain seq x y z
N PHE A 1 17.27 -6.34 -5.48
CA PHE A 1 17.28 -6.25 -4.00
C PHE A 1 17.76 -4.88 -3.49
N THR A 2 18.81 -4.28 -4.06
CA THR A 2 19.36 -2.98 -3.62
C THR A 2 18.37 -1.79 -3.71
N VAL A 3 17.62 -1.67 -4.82
CA VAL A 3 16.64 -0.58 -4.99
C VAL A 3 15.46 -0.70 -4.00
N GLY A 4 15.05 -1.92 -3.66
CA GLY A 4 13.99 -2.13 -2.65
C GLY A 4 14.41 -1.63 -1.27
N ASN A 5 15.64 -1.93 -0.85
CA ASN A 5 16.19 -1.45 0.43
C ASN A 5 16.33 0.07 0.47
N LEU A 6 16.71 0.70 -0.65
CA LEU A 6 16.72 2.15 -0.78
C LEU A 6 15.33 2.74 -0.58
N GLY A 7 14.29 2.12 -1.14
CA GLY A 7 12.91 2.56 -0.92
C GLY A 7 12.50 2.51 0.56
N ILE A 8 12.88 1.43 1.25
CA ILE A 8 12.66 1.27 2.70
C ILE A 8 13.35 2.37 3.50
N ALA A 9 14.62 2.64 3.20
CA ALA A 9 15.40 3.66 3.89
C ALA A 9 14.85 5.08 3.62
N SER A 10 14.46 5.36 2.38
CA SER A 10 13.88 6.65 1.99
C SER A 10 12.57 6.91 2.72
N ALA A 11 11.72 5.88 2.88
CA ALA A 11 10.49 5.99 3.68
C ALA A 11 10.76 6.38 5.14
N ALA A 12 11.80 5.78 5.74
CA ALA A 12 12.18 6.09 7.12
C ALA A 12 12.75 7.51 7.28
N GLN A 13 13.29 8.09 6.21
CA GLN A 13 13.81 9.47 6.17
C GLN A 13 12.74 10.50 5.77
N GLY A 14 11.50 10.07 5.49
CA GLY A 14 10.43 10.95 5.04
C GLY A 14 10.47 11.29 3.54
N ASP A 15 11.41 10.74 2.78
CA ASP A 15 11.43 10.85 1.32
C ASP A 15 10.44 9.85 0.70
N LEU A 16 9.17 10.25 0.74
CA LEU A 16 8.03 9.48 0.26
C LEU A 16 8.08 9.26 -1.26
N GLN A 17 8.62 10.22 -2.03
CA GLN A 17 8.70 10.13 -3.48
C GLN A 17 9.73 9.09 -3.93
N THR A 18 10.95 9.16 -3.41
CA THR A 18 11.99 8.16 -3.69
C THR A 18 11.57 6.78 -3.20
N SER A 19 10.96 6.71 -2.01
CA SER A 19 10.39 5.47 -1.48
C SER A 19 9.41 4.82 -2.46
N ARG A 20 8.43 5.60 -2.93
CA ARG A 20 7.39 5.13 -3.87
C ARG A 20 8.02 4.59 -5.16
N ILE A 21 8.91 5.35 -5.78
CA ILE A 21 9.56 4.97 -7.05
C ILE A 21 10.34 3.67 -6.86
N CYS A 22 11.14 3.59 -5.80
CA CYS A 22 11.97 2.43 -5.51
C CYS A 22 11.14 1.16 -5.25
N LEU A 23 10.08 1.27 -4.45
CA LEU A 23 9.19 0.15 -4.13
C LEU A 23 8.40 -0.31 -5.36
N GLN A 24 7.89 0.61 -6.17
CA GLN A 24 7.19 0.29 -7.41
C GLN A 24 8.12 -0.37 -8.43
N TYR A 25 9.33 0.15 -8.59
CA TYR A 25 10.34 -0.47 -9.45
C TYR A 25 10.67 -1.89 -8.99
N HIS A 26 10.80 -2.10 -7.67
CA HIS A 26 11.09 -3.41 -7.13
C HIS A 26 9.96 -4.43 -7.39
N LEU A 27 8.70 -4.02 -7.23
CA LEU A 27 7.53 -4.84 -7.57
C LEU A 27 7.48 -5.20 -9.06
N ASN A 28 7.62 -4.20 -9.94
CA ASN A 28 7.55 -4.40 -11.39
C ASN A 28 8.68 -5.34 -11.86
N SER A 29 9.88 -5.18 -11.29
CA SER A 29 11.02 -6.04 -11.57
C SER A 29 10.77 -7.48 -11.13
N ALA A 30 10.22 -7.69 -9.92
CA ALA A 30 9.88 -9.02 -9.42
C ALA A 30 8.78 -9.70 -10.25
N GLN A 31 7.76 -8.94 -10.67
CA GLN A 31 6.69 -9.44 -11.54
C GLN A 31 7.23 -9.84 -12.92
N ARG A 32 8.08 -9.00 -13.52
CA ARG A 32 8.76 -9.33 -14.79
C ARG A 32 9.62 -10.59 -14.63
N GLN A 33 10.33 -10.73 -13.52
CA GLN A 33 11.15 -11.92 -13.27
C GLN A 33 10.29 -13.18 -13.14
N LYS A 34 9.12 -13.12 -12.49
CA LYS A 34 8.15 -14.23 -12.51
C LYS A 34 7.68 -14.55 -13.92
N HIS A 35 7.37 -13.53 -14.73
CA HIS A 35 6.92 -13.73 -16.10
C HIS A 35 7.98 -14.46 -16.95
N LEU A 36 9.26 -14.12 -16.79
CA LEU A 36 10.38 -14.75 -17.51
C LEU A 36 10.67 -16.18 -17.03
N LEU A 37 10.55 -16.45 -15.74
CA LEU A 37 10.83 -17.76 -15.15
C LEU A 37 9.64 -18.74 -15.25
N GLY A 38 8.48 -18.28 -15.72
CA GLY A 38 7.23 -19.03 -15.69
C GLY A 38 6.68 -19.22 -14.26
N ASP A 39 5.56 -19.93 -14.15
CA ASP A 39 4.88 -20.15 -12.86
C ASP A 39 5.53 -21.27 -12.02
N THR A 40 6.85 -21.15 -11.82
CA THR A 40 7.59 -22.06 -10.95
C THR A 40 7.28 -21.75 -9.49
N LYS A 41 7.21 -22.80 -8.66
CA LYS A 41 6.97 -22.67 -7.21
C LYS A 41 7.97 -21.71 -6.55
N PHE A 42 9.24 -21.73 -7.01
CA PHE A 42 10.29 -20.82 -6.56
C PHE A 42 10.03 -19.36 -6.94
N ALA A 43 9.69 -19.07 -8.20
CA ALA A 43 9.37 -17.71 -8.65
C ALA A 43 8.12 -17.16 -7.96
N SER A 44 7.08 -17.99 -7.79
CA SER A 44 5.85 -17.62 -7.09
C SER A 44 6.11 -17.29 -5.62
N HIS A 45 6.91 -18.10 -4.91
CA HIS A 45 7.25 -17.86 -3.52
C HIS A 45 8.06 -16.57 -3.34
N THR A 46 9.07 -16.35 -4.19
CA THR A 46 9.91 -15.14 -4.16
C THR A 46 9.09 -13.89 -4.46
N LEU A 47 8.21 -13.93 -5.47
CA LEU A 47 7.33 -12.82 -5.79
C LEU A 47 6.40 -12.48 -4.62
N LYS A 48 5.78 -13.49 -3.98
CA LYS A 48 4.87 -13.27 -2.86
C LYS A 48 5.59 -12.63 -1.67
N ALA A 49 6.80 -13.08 -1.33
CA ALA A 49 7.58 -12.47 -0.25
C ALA A 49 7.92 -11.00 -0.53
N VAL A 50 8.40 -10.68 -1.74
CA VAL A 50 8.70 -9.29 -2.14
C VAL A 50 7.43 -8.44 -2.17
N SER A 51 6.33 -8.98 -2.70
CA SER A 51 5.11 -8.23 -2.94
C SER A 51 4.42 -7.81 -1.64
N ASN A 52 4.37 -8.67 -0.63
CA ASN A 52 3.73 -8.33 0.64
C ASN A 52 4.37 -7.09 1.29
N ASN A 53 5.70 -7.09 1.44
CA ASN A 53 6.42 -5.99 2.08
C ASN A 53 6.34 -4.70 1.24
N ALA A 54 6.52 -4.82 -0.07
CA ALA A 54 6.45 -3.66 -0.96
C ALA A 54 5.05 -3.02 -0.98
N TYR A 55 3.98 -3.83 -1.07
CA TYR A 55 2.63 -3.32 -0.97
C TYR A 55 2.33 -2.70 0.39
N HIS A 56 2.75 -3.33 1.49
CA HIS A 56 2.53 -2.76 2.82
C HIS A 56 3.17 -1.37 2.94
N ARG A 57 4.41 -1.21 2.45
CA ARG A 57 5.13 0.06 2.50
C ARG A 57 4.56 1.11 1.55
N LEU A 58 4.15 0.72 0.34
CA LEU A 58 3.42 1.63 -0.56
C LEU A 58 2.12 2.13 0.08
N GLY A 59 1.44 1.27 0.85
CA GLY A 59 0.29 1.66 1.66
C GLY A 59 0.65 2.75 2.68
N GLN A 60 1.74 2.57 3.43
CA GLN A 60 2.22 3.57 4.40
C GLN A 60 2.61 4.89 3.74
N VAL A 61 3.30 4.83 2.61
CA VAL A 61 3.72 6.03 1.86
C VAL A 61 2.49 6.77 1.30
N SER A 62 1.52 6.06 0.71
CA SER A 62 0.27 6.67 0.24
C SER A 62 -0.57 7.25 1.38
N ALA A 63 -0.63 6.60 2.54
CA ALA A 63 -1.31 7.15 3.71
C ALA A 63 -0.63 8.44 4.21
N SER A 64 0.70 8.49 4.20
CA SER A 64 1.47 9.67 4.58
C SER A 64 1.29 10.84 3.59
N ASP A 65 1.08 10.53 2.31
CA ASP A 65 0.72 11.50 1.26
C ASP A 65 -0.77 11.91 1.30
N GLY A 66 -1.57 11.43 2.25
CA GLY A 66 -3.02 11.70 2.33
C GLY A 66 -3.88 10.94 1.29
N ARG A 67 -3.28 10.05 0.51
CA ARG A 67 -3.96 9.28 -0.55
C ARG A 67 -4.54 7.99 0.01
N LEU A 68 -5.58 8.14 0.82
CA LEU A 68 -6.14 7.07 1.65
C LEU A 68 -6.75 5.92 0.84
N ASP A 69 -7.40 6.21 -0.29
CA ASP A 69 -7.96 5.18 -1.17
C ASP A 69 -6.86 4.35 -1.85
N GLU A 70 -5.75 4.98 -2.25
CA GLU A 70 -4.57 4.28 -2.78
C GLU A 70 -3.89 3.46 -1.68
N ALA A 71 -3.79 4.00 -0.46
CA ALA A 71 -3.26 3.30 0.70
C ALA A 71 -4.05 2.02 1.00
N ALA A 72 -5.39 2.12 1.00
CA ALA A 72 -6.29 0.99 1.19
C ALA A 72 -6.07 -0.09 0.11
N SER A 73 -5.91 0.29 -1.16
CA SER A 73 -5.63 -0.66 -2.25
C SER A 73 -4.33 -1.44 -2.01
N HIS A 74 -3.27 -0.73 -1.59
CA HIS A 74 -1.99 -1.36 -1.29
C HIS A 74 -2.04 -2.27 -0.06
N PHE A 75 -2.69 -1.84 1.04
CA PHE A 75 -2.84 -2.69 2.22
C PHE A 75 -3.67 -3.95 1.95
N ALA A 76 -4.72 -3.85 1.13
CA ALA A 76 -5.51 -5.01 0.70
C ALA A 76 -4.65 -6.04 -0.05
N LYS A 77 -3.83 -5.59 -1.02
CA LYS A 77 -2.91 -6.48 -1.74
C LYS A 77 -1.88 -7.12 -0.82
N ALA A 78 -1.35 -6.37 0.16
CA ALA A 78 -0.43 -6.93 1.14
C ALA A 78 -1.11 -8.03 1.98
N MET A 79 -2.32 -7.76 2.47
CA MET A 79 -3.14 -8.70 3.24
C MET A 79 -3.42 -9.99 2.45
N ASP A 80 -3.85 -9.88 1.18
CA ASP A 80 -4.12 -11.04 0.33
C ASP A 80 -2.87 -11.92 0.11
N VAL A 81 -1.71 -11.28 -0.07
CA VAL A 81 -0.45 -12.01 -0.23
C VAL A 81 -0.07 -12.73 1.07
N ALA A 82 -0.21 -12.08 2.22
CA ALA A 82 0.07 -12.68 3.53
C ALA A 82 -0.84 -13.88 3.80
N LYS A 83 -2.14 -13.71 3.55
CA LYS A 83 -3.15 -14.78 3.64
C LYS A 83 -2.79 -15.96 2.75
N SER A 84 -2.37 -15.72 1.51
CA SER A 84 -1.97 -16.77 0.57
C SER A 84 -0.71 -17.55 0.99
N LYS A 85 0.05 -17.03 1.97
CA LYS A 85 1.24 -17.67 2.55
C LYS A 85 0.97 -18.31 3.92
N GLY A 86 -0.21 -18.11 4.50
CA GLY A 86 -0.48 -18.45 5.89
C GLY A 86 0.30 -17.57 6.89
N ASP A 87 0.70 -16.37 6.47
CA ASP A 87 1.45 -15.42 7.30
C ASP A 87 0.48 -14.54 8.10
N GLN A 88 -0.04 -15.09 9.20
CA GLN A 88 -1.08 -14.46 10.01
C GLN A 88 -0.65 -13.09 10.56
N GLN A 89 0.61 -12.94 10.95
CA GLN A 89 1.13 -11.69 11.50
C GLN A 89 1.05 -10.54 10.47
N ASN A 90 1.49 -10.78 9.24
CA ASN A 90 1.44 -9.76 8.20
C ASN A 90 0.02 -9.54 7.65
N GLU A 91 -0.84 -10.55 7.71
CA GLU A 91 -2.26 -10.44 7.40
C GLU A 91 -2.96 -9.49 8.37
N GLU A 92 -2.85 -9.74 9.68
CA GLU A 92 -3.45 -8.90 10.72
C GLU A 92 -2.93 -7.47 10.66
N LYS A 93 -1.61 -7.30 10.51
CA LYS A 93 -0.98 -5.98 10.41
C LYS A 93 -1.51 -5.19 9.20
N SER A 94 -1.62 -5.83 8.04
CA SER A 94 -2.11 -5.17 6.83
C SER A 94 -3.61 -4.92 6.90
N GLY A 95 -4.38 -5.83 7.51
CA GLY A 95 -5.81 -5.67 7.76
C GLY A 95 -6.12 -4.49 8.69
N ALA A 96 -5.35 -4.31 9.76
CA ALA A 96 -5.48 -3.16 10.65
C ALA A 96 -5.24 -1.84 9.90
N MET A 97 -4.17 -1.77 9.10
CA MET A 97 -3.87 -0.57 8.30
C MET A 97 -4.92 -0.29 7.21
N LEU A 98 -5.46 -1.34 6.59
CA LEU A 98 -6.58 -1.23 5.65
C LEU A 98 -7.82 -0.64 6.32
N GLY A 99 -8.15 -1.10 7.52
CA GLY A 99 -9.27 -0.58 8.30
C GLY A 99 -9.10 0.90 8.63
N ILE A 100 -7.91 1.30 9.08
CA ILE A 100 -7.57 2.70 9.38
C ILE A 100 -7.69 3.57 8.11
N ALA A 101 -7.09 3.16 6.99
CA ALA A 101 -7.13 3.92 5.75
C ALA A 101 -8.57 4.13 5.24
N ARG A 102 -9.41 3.09 5.30
CA ARG A 102 -10.84 3.20 4.93
C ARG A 102 -11.61 4.08 5.89
N GLY A 103 -11.36 3.96 7.19
CA GLY A 103 -12.00 4.79 8.22
C GLY A 103 -11.73 6.28 8.01
N LEU A 104 -10.47 6.63 7.78
CA LEU A 104 -10.07 8.01 7.49
C LEU A 104 -10.68 8.51 6.17
N SER A 105 -10.65 7.72 5.09
CA SER A 105 -11.25 8.11 3.80
C SER A 105 -12.75 8.38 3.92
N ASN A 106 -13.47 7.56 4.69
CA ASN A 106 -14.89 7.76 4.93
C ASN A 106 -15.16 8.98 5.81
N PHE A 107 -14.30 9.26 6.79
CA PHE A 107 -14.40 10.44 7.63
C PHE A 107 -14.20 11.73 6.81
N ASP A 108 -13.20 11.77 5.93
CA ASP A 108 -12.95 12.91 5.04
C ASP A 108 -14.16 13.17 4.12
N LYS A 109 -14.70 12.12 3.50
CA LYS A 109 -15.92 12.20 2.67
C LYS A 109 -17.11 12.73 3.47
N HIS A 110 -17.26 12.28 4.71
CA HIS A 110 -18.34 12.75 5.58
C HIS A 110 -18.19 14.24 5.93
N LEU A 111 -16.97 14.68 6.24
CA LEU A 111 -16.68 16.10 6.48
C LEU A 111 -16.97 16.97 5.26
N GLU A 112 -16.56 16.53 4.06
CA GLU A 112 -16.87 17.23 2.81
C GLU A 112 -18.38 17.40 2.60
N HIS A 113 -19.16 16.35 2.85
CA HIS A 113 -20.61 16.40 2.79
C HIS A 113 -21.21 17.42 3.79
N LEU A 114 -20.76 17.41 5.04
CA LEU A 114 -21.22 18.37 6.04
C LEU A 114 -20.87 19.81 5.67
N MET A 115 -19.66 20.05 5.16
CA MET A 115 -19.23 21.38 4.71
C MET A 115 -20.08 21.87 3.55
N GLN A 116 -20.38 21.00 2.58
CA GLN A 116 -21.22 21.36 1.43
C GLN A 116 -22.65 21.71 1.87
N SER A 117 -23.27 20.88 2.71
CA SER A 117 -24.60 21.17 3.26
C SER A 117 -24.63 22.47 4.08
N SER A 118 -23.57 22.78 4.83
CA SER A 118 -23.49 24.03 5.61
C SER A 118 -23.44 25.29 4.73
N LYS A 119 -22.78 25.22 3.57
CA LYS A 119 -22.73 26.33 2.60
C LYS A 119 -24.09 26.58 1.95
N GLU A 120 -24.87 25.53 1.72
CA GLU A 120 -26.20 25.62 1.12
C GLU A 120 -27.25 26.23 2.10
N LEU A 121 -27.03 26.08 3.40
CA LEU A 121 -27.91 26.62 4.46
C LEU A 121 -27.68 28.11 4.78
N VAL A 122 -26.59 28.72 4.30
CA VAL A 122 -26.30 30.14 4.47
C VAL A 122 -26.27 30.82 3.10
N PRO A 123 -27.43 31.17 2.51
CA PRO A 123 -27.46 31.94 1.28
C PRO A 123 -26.90 33.34 1.54
N ALA A 124 -26.06 33.81 0.60
CA ALA A 124 -25.44 35.13 0.60
C ALA A 124 -26.46 36.28 0.53
#